data_AF-A0A9P6KVH7-F1
#
_entry.id   AF-A0A9P6KVH7-F1
#
_cell.length_a   1.000
_cell.length_b   1.000
_cell.length_c   1.000
_cell.angle_alpha   90.00
_cell.angle_beta   90.00
_cell.angle_gamma   90.00
#
_symmetry.space_group_name_H-M   'P 1'
#
loop_
_entity.id
_entity.type
_entity.pdbx_description
1 polymer ?
#
loop_
_entity_poly.entity_id
_entity_poly.type
_entity_poly.pdbx_seq_one_letter_code
_entity_poly.pdbx_strand_id
1 'polypeptide(L)'
;MTLSEEFKSRNFSIYAQWTGVICIFLCFALGISNLFNANWVIAFSIVCLIYAPIILFLEVPLLLRICPTSPKFDTIIRKFETNFLRAGLYAAMSAIQWASIAARVTSLIAAAVLLLFAAIFYALAGLKGQAFQGSKTLGGQGVAQMII
;
A
#
# COMPACT_ATOMS: atom_id res chain seq x y z
N MET A 1 12.24 16.31 10.48
CA MET A 1 11.60 16.89 9.28
C MET A 1 10.11 16.82 9.51
N THR A 2 9.41 17.94 9.36
CA THR A 2 7.95 18.02 9.57
C THR A 2 7.21 17.50 8.32
N LEU A 3 5.92 17.12 8.45
CA LEU A 3 5.08 16.67 7.33
C LEU A 3 5.13 17.63 6.12
N SER A 4 5.22 18.94 6.40
CA SER A 4 5.33 19.98 5.37
C SER A 4 6.64 19.92 4.58
N GLU A 5 7.73 19.41 5.16
CA GLU A 5 9.01 19.26 4.45
C GLU A 5 9.04 17.99 3.60
N GLU A 6 8.35 16.93 4.02
CA GLU A 6 8.21 15.68 3.25
C GLU A 6 7.41 15.89 1.96
N PHE A 7 6.29 16.61 2.03
CA PHE A 7 5.53 17.01 0.84
C PHE A 7 6.29 17.97 -0.08
N LYS A 8 7.31 18.67 0.44
CA LYS A 8 8.15 19.60 -0.33
C LYS A 8 9.37 18.93 -0.96
N SER A 9 9.74 17.72 -0.50
CA SER A 9 10.93 16.98 -0.95
C SER A 9 10.90 16.50 -2.40
N ARG A 10 9.74 16.57 -3.10
CA ARG A 10 9.53 16.05 -4.46
C ARG A 10 9.95 14.58 -4.64
N ASN A 11 9.99 13.81 -3.57
CA ASN A 11 10.33 12.39 -3.62
C ASN A 11 9.07 11.56 -3.94
N PHE A 12 9.06 10.90 -5.10
CA PHE A 12 7.91 10.09 -5.53
C PHE A 12 7.66 8.89 -4.63
N SER A 13 8.70 8.40 -3.94
CA SER A 13 8.58 7.32 -2.95
C SER A 13 7.72 7.74 -1.75
N ILE A 14 7.86 8.99 -1.28
CA ILE A 14 7.07 9.53 -0.17
C ILE A 14 5.62 9.75 -0.58
N TYR A 15 5.37 10.31 -1.77
CA TYR A 15 4.00 10.44 -2.29
C TYR A 15 3.33 9.07 -2.49
N ALA A 16 4.09 8.07 -2.94
CA ALA A 16 3.61 6.70 -3.08
C ALA A 16 3.22 6.11 -1.72
N GLN A 17 4.06 6.27 -0.69
CA GLN A 17 3.77 5.80 0.67
C GLN A 17 2.52 6.48 1.26
N TRP A 18 2.37 7.80 1.14
CA TRP A 18 1.16 8.50 1.59
C TRP A 18 -0.09 8.06 0.84
N THR A 19 0.02 7.82 -0.47
CA THR A 19 -1.07 7.25 -1.27
C THR A 19 -1.42 5.84 -0.79
N GLY A 20 -0.42 5.03 -0.45
CA GLY A 20 -0.58 3.72 0.17
C GLY A 20 -1.33 3.78 1.50
N VAL A 21 -1.00 4.75 2.36
CA VAL A 21 -1.72 4.96 3.62
C VAL A 21 -3.20 5.31 3.38
N ILE A 22 -3.50 6.17 2.41
CA ILE A 22 -4.90 6.46 2.03
C ILE A 22 -5.60 5.19 1.52
N CYS A 23 -4.90 4.35 0.76
CA CYS A 23 -5.44 3.08 0.29
C CYS A 23 -5.82 2.13 1.43
N ILE A 24 -5.14 2.15 2.59
CA ILE A 24 -5.51 1.33 3.75
C ILE A 24 -6.94 1.65 4.19
N PHE A 25 -7.21 2.93 4.47
CA PHE A 25 -8.52 3.38 4.93
C PHE A 25 -9.60 3.14 3.89
N LEU A 26 -9.26 3.41 2.62
CA LEU A 26 -10.21 3.28 1.52
C LEU A 26 -10.55 1.81 1.22
N CYS A 27 -9.56 0.92 1.17
CA CYS A 27 -9.80 -0.53 1.01
C CYS A 27 -10.60 -1.11 2.18
N PHE A 28 -10.33 -0.67 3.41
CA PHE A 28 -11.08 -1.11 4.58
C PHE A 28 -12.54 -0.64 4.54
N ALA A 29 -12.77 0.66 4.32
CA ALA A 29 -14.12 1.23 4.27
C ALA A 29 -14.94 0.67 3.10
N LEU A 30 -14.35 0.61 1.91
CA LEU A 30 -15.03 0.11 0.71
C LEU A 30 -15.26 -1.39 0.77
N GLY A 31 -14.32 -2.15 1.33
CA GLY A 31 -14.48 -3.58 1.56
C GLY A 31 -15.64 -3.91 2.49
N ILE A 32 -15.78 -3.18 3.61
CA ILE A 32 -16.94 -3.35 4.50
C ILE A 32 -18.24 -2.92 3.82
N SER A 33 -18.24 -1.74 3.16
CA SER A 33 -19.46 -1.21 2.53
C SER A 33 -20.04 -2.12 1.45
N ASN A 34 -19.18 -2.85 0.73
CA ASN A 34 -19.61 -3.74 -0.34
C ASN A 34 -19.84 -5.19 0.10
N LEU A 35 -19.67 -5.51 1.39
CA LEU A 35 -19.97 -6.83 1.94
C LEU A 35 -21.48 -7.13 1.97
N PHE A 36 -22.31 -6.08 1.98
CA PHE A 36 -23.77 -6.18 2.03
C PHE A 36 -24.43 -6.37 0.65
N ASN A 37 -23.65 -6.48 -0.43
CA ASN A 37 -24.20 -6.74 -1.77
C ASN A 37 -24.44 -8.24 -1.99
N ALA A 38 -25.64 -8.67 -2.39
CA ALA A 38 -25.99 -10.09 -2.62
C ALA A 38 -25.40 -10.73 -3.91
N ASN A 39 -24.24 -10.26 -4.39
CA ASN A 39 -23.62 -10.70 -5.64
C ASN A 39 -22.20 -11.24 -5.41
N TRP A 40 -21.57 -11.77 -6.46
CA TRP A 40 -20.16 -12.22 -6.45
C TRP A 40 -19.15 -11.14 -6.03
N VAL A 41 -19.59 -9.89 -5.94
CA VAL A 41 -18.85 -8.74 -5.37
C VAL A 41 -18.38 -9.02 -3.94
N ILE A 42 -19.09 -9.83 -3.14
CA ILE A 42 -18.67 -10.17 -1.76
C ILE A 42 -17.25 -10.74 -1.73
N ALA A 43 -16.90 -11.62 -2.68
CA ALA A 43 -15.56 -12.20 -2.75
C ALA A 43 -14.49 -11.11 -2.98
N PHE A 44 -14.75 -10.16 -3.89
CA PHE A 44 -13.86 -9.03 -4.14
C PHE A 44 -13.76 -8.07 -2.95
N SER A 45 -14.87 -7.88 -2.21
CA SER A 45 -14.91 -7.10 -0.97
C SER A 45 -14.05 -7.71 0.14
N ILE A 46 -14.09 -9.03 0.30
CA ILE A 46 -13.23 -9.76 1.26
C ILE A 46 -11.76 -9.61 0.86
N VAL A 47 -11.44 -9.75 -0.42
CA VAL A 47 -10.07 -9.52 -0.93
C VAL A 47 -9.62 -8.08 -0.68
N CYS A 48 -10.49 -7.10 -0.88
CA CYS A 48 -10.22 -5.69 -0.58
C CYS A 48 -9.96 -5.46 0.93
N LEU A 49 -10.72 -6.14 1.79
CA LEU A 49 -10.50 -6.12 3.24
C LEU A 49 -9.15 -6.70 3.64
N ILE A 50 -8.70 -7.77 2.98
CA ILE A 50 -7.39 -8.40 3.21
C ILE A 50 -6.25 -7.47 2.74
N TYR A 51 -6.48 -6.65 1.73
CA TYR A 51 -5.48 -5.70 1.24
C TYR A 51 -5.13 -4.61 2.25
N ALA A 52 -6.09 -4.14 3.06
CA ALA A 52 -5.86 -3.11 4.06
C ALA A 52 -4.74 -3.47 5.07
N PRO A 53 -4.77 -4.62 5.78
CA PRO A 53 -3.68 -5.00 6.67
C PRO A 53 -2.37 -5.29 5.92
N ILE A 54 -2.41 -5.85 4.71
CA ILE A 54 -1.19 -6.10 3.91
C ILE A 54 -0.48 -4.77 3.59
N ILE A 55 -1.22 -3.78 3.10
CA ILE A 55 -0.68 -2.45 2.77
C ILE A 55 -0.17 -1.77 4.04
N LEU A 56 -0.88 -1.92 5.16
CA LEU A 56 -0.48 -1.37 6.44
C LEU A 56 0.89 -1.90 6.90
N PHE A 57 1.15 -3.20 6.79
CA PHE A 57 2.46 -3.76 7.14
C PHE A 57 3.57 -3.36 6.16
N LEU A 58 3.23 -3.14 4.90
CA LEU A 58 4.19 -2.74 3.87
C LEU A 58 4.60 -1.25 4.01
N GLU A 59 3.65 -0.39 4.36
CA GLU A 59 3.86 1.05 4.44
C GLU A 59 4.30 1.53 5.82
N VAL A 60 3.98 0.79 6.88
CA VAL A 60 4.33 1.15 8.26
C VAL A 60 5.24 0.07 8.88
N PRO A 61 6.55 0.05 8.53
CA PRO A 61 7.49 -0.95 9.04
C PRO A 61 7.65 -0.88 10.58
N LEU A 62 7.26 0.23 11.20
CA LEU A 62 7.20 0.38 12.66
C LEU A 62 6.24 -0.65 13.29
N LEU A 63 5.18 -1.08 12.60
CA LEU A 63 4.27 -2.11 13.10
C LEU A 63 4.92 -3.50 13.13
N LEU A 64 5.88 -3.80 12.25
CA LEU A 64 6.65 -5.07 12.31
C LEU A 64 7.54 -5.15 13.54
N ARG A 65 7.88 -4.02 14.17
CA ARG A 65 8.70 -3.98 15.37
C ARG A 65 7.87 -4.12 16.65
N ILE A 66 6.62 -3.64 16.64
CA ILE A 66 5.72 -3.66 17.80
C ILE A 66 4.91 -4.96 17.84
N CYS A 67 4.48 -5.45 16.68
CA CYS A 67 3.77 -6.71 16.59
C CYS A 67 4.78 -7.87 16.58
N PRO A 68 4.63 -8.90 17.44
CA PRO A 68 5.44 -10.11 17.37
C PRO A 68 5.05 -10.93 16.13
N THR A 69 5.55 -10.52 14.97
CA THR A 69 5.36 -11.23 13.71
C THR A 69 6.35 -12.37 13.57
N SER A 70 5.96 -13.39 12.79
CA SER A 70 6.85 -14.52 12.53
C SER A 70 8.09 -14.06 11.75
N PRO A 71 9.31 -14.57 12.04
CA PRO A 71 10.53 -14.21 11.30
C PRO A 71 10.44 -14.46 9.79
N LYS A 72 9.59 -15.42 9.38
CA LYS A 72 9.29 -15.71 7.98
C LYS A 72 8.53 -14.55 7.32
N PHE A 73 7.58 -13.95 8.05
CA PHE A 73 6.81 -12.80 7.57
C PHE A 73 7.70 -11.58 7.38
N ASP A 74 8.57 -11.29 8.35
CA ASP A 74 9.50 -10.17 8.28
C ASP A 74 10.44 -10.28 7.08
N THR A 75 10.94 -11.48 6.81
CA THR A 75 11.80 -11.75 5.64
C THR A 75 11.06 -11.54 4.32
N ILE A 76 9.76 -11.87 4.27
CA ILE A 76 8.93 -11.62 3.08
C ILE A 76 8.73 -10.12 2.89
N ILE A 77 8.39 -9.37 3.95
CA ILE A 77 8.15 -7.93 3.85
C ILE A 77 9.43 -7.18 3.46
N ARG A 78 10.60 -7.60 3.96
CA ARG A 78 11.91 -7.06 3.56
C ARG A 78 12.21 -7.20 2.06
N LYS A 79 11.67 -8.22 1.38
CA LYS A 79 11.82 -8.32 -0.09
C LYS A 79 11.13 -7.17 -0.81
N PHE A 80 10.12 -6.55 -0.20
CA PHE A 80 9.39 -5.41 -0.77
C PHE A 80 10.02 -4.05 -0.43
N GLU A 81 11.31 -3.98 -0.12
CA GLU A 81 12.02 -2.70 0.08
C GLU A 81 12.28 -1.95 -1.24
N THR A 82 12.26 -2.65 -2.38
CA THR A 82 12.49 -1.99 -3.67
C THR A 82 11.22 -1.33 -4.21
N ASN A 83 11.37 -0.11 -4.74
CA ASN A 83 10.27 0.65 -5.35
C ASN A 83 9.58 -0.13 -6.48
N PHE A 84 10.33 -0.92 -7.26
CA PHE A 84 9.76 -1.74 -8.34
C PHE A 84 8.90 -2.90 -7.85
N LEU A 85 9.31 -3.61 -6.79
CA LEU A 85 8.50 -4.68 -6.23
C LEU A 85 7.22 -4.14 -5.58
N ARG A 86 7.29 -2.98 -4.93
CA ARG A 86 6.11 -2.28 -4.43
C ARG A 86 5.18 -1.88 -5.58
N ALA A 87 5.71 -1.28 -6.65
CA ALA A 87 4.94 -0.92 -7.83
C ALA A 87 4.19 -2.13 -8.41
N GLY A 88 4.88 -3.26 -8.57
CA GLY A 88 4.30 -4.50 -9.06
C GLY A 88 3.19 -5.05 -8.15
N LEU A 89 3.39 -4.99 -6.83
CA LEU A 89 2.38 -5.42 -5.86
C LEU A 89 1.11 -4.56 -5.94
N TYR A 90 1.26 -3.23 -5.90
CA TYR A 90 0.11 -2.31 -6.02
C TYR A 90 -0.60 -2.46 -7.37
N ALA A 91 0.15 -2.68 -8.46
CA ALA A 91 -0.43 -2.93 -9.77
C ALA A 91 -1.24 -4.24 -9.80
N ALA A 92 -0.74 -5.33 -9.21
CA ALA A 92 -1.45 -6.60 -9.10
C ALA A 92 -2.73 -6.47 -8.26
N MET A 93 -2.65 -5.77 -7.13
CA MET A 93 -3.82 -5.51 -6.27
C MET A 93 -4.86 -4.64 -6.98
N SER A 94 -4.43 -3.62 -7.73
CA SER A 94 -5.31 -2.81 -8.57
C SER A 94 -5.99 -3.65 -9.66
N ALA A 95 -5.24 -4.48 -10.39
CA ALA A 95 -5.77 -5.33 -11.46
C ALA A 95 -6.85 -6.30 -10.95
N ILE A 96 -6.65 -6.91 -9.77
CA ILE A 96 -7.65 -7.77 -9.14
C ILE A 96 -8.92 -7.00 -8.82
N GLN A 97 -8.82 -5.73 -8.39
CA GLN A 97 -10.01 -4.93 -8.14
C GLN A 97 -10.67 -4.38 -9.40
N TRP A 98 -9.94 -4.17 -10.49
CA TRP A 98 -10.55 -3.91 -11.80
C TRP A 98 -11.38 -5.09 -12.29
N ALA A 99 -10.99 -6.33 -11.97
CA ALA A 99 -11.79 -7.52 -12.31
C ALA A 99 -13.16 -7.56 -11.62
N SER A 100 -13.35 -6.81 -10.51
CA SER A 100 -14.65 -6.73 -9.82
C SER A 100 -15.76 -6.12 -10.69
N ILE A 101 -15.41 -5.30 -11.69
CA ILE A 101 -16.37 -4.68 -12.61
C ILE A 101 -17.13 -5.72 -13.43
N ALA A 102 -16.48 -6.85 -13.75
CA ALA A 102 -17.12 -7.95 -14.47
C ALA A 102 -18.30 -8.55 -13.67
N ALA A 103 -18.27 -8.47 -12.34
CA ALA A 103 -19.38 -8.87 -11.49
C ALA A 103 -20.42 -7.74 -11.36
N ARG A 104 -20.00 -6.54 -10.95
CA ARG A 104 -20.87 -5.35 -10.87
C ARG A 104 -20.06 -4.07 -10.71
N VAL A 105 -20.53 -2.99 -11.32
CA VAL A 105 -20.02 -1.63 -11.05
C VAL A 105 -20.39 -1.23 -9.62
N THR A 106 -19.37 -1.03 -8.79
CA THR A 106 -19.50 -0.68 -7.36
C THR A 106 -18.41 0.29 -6.94
N SER A 107 -18.45 0.74 -5.68
CA SER A 107 -17.45 1.68 -5.15
C SER A 107 -16.03 1.08 -5.03
N LEU A 108 -15.84 -0.24 -5.22
CA LEU A 108 -14.50 -0.86 -5.32
C LEU A 108 -13.63 -0.26 -6.44
N ILE A 109 -14.24 0.36 -7.45
CA ILE A 109 -13.51 1.06 -8.51
C ILE A 109 -12.65 2.20 -7.93
N ALA A 110 -13.14 2.91 -6.90
CA ALA A 110 -12.36 3.95 -6.25
C ALA A 110 -11.07 3.39 -5.60
N ALA A 111 -11.14 2.18 -5.01
CA ALA A 111 -9.96 1.49 -4.51
C ALA A 111 -9.02 1.08 -5.64
N ALA A 112 -9.56 0.52 -6.73
CA ALA A 112 -8.76 0.12 -7.88
C ALA A 112 -7.97 1.30 -8.48
N VAL A 113 -8.58 2.49 -8.57
CA VAL A 113 -7.94 3.71 -9.06
C VAL A 113 -6.85 4.22 -8.12
N LEU A 114 -7.09 4.28 -6.80
CA LEU A 114 -6.05 4.75 -5.88
C LEU A 114 -4.87 3.76 -5.78
N LEU A 115 -5.13 2.46 -5.81
CA LEU A 115 -4.09 1.44 -5.88
C LEU A 115 -3.25 1.60 -7.16
N LEU A 116 -3.89 1.96 -8.28
CA LEU A 116 -3.18 2.25 -9.54
C LEU A 116 -2.29 3.50 -9.42
N PHE A 117 -2.79 4.57 -8.80
CA PHE A 117 -1.96 5.76 -8.56
C PHE A 117 -0.75 5.46 -7.66
N ALA A 118 -0.94 4.66 -6.60
CA ALA A 118 0.18 4.20 -5.77
C ALA A 118 1.20 3.40 -6.59
N ALA A 119 0.74 2.48 -7.46
CA ALA A 119 1.60 1.72 -8.35
C ALA A 119 2.40 2.63 -9.30
N ILE A 120 1.75 3.64 -9.89
CA ILE A 120 2.38 4.60 -10.78
C ILE A 120 3.43 5.43 -10.04
N PHE A 121 3.14 5.93 -8.83
CA PHE A 121 4.11 6.69 -8.06
C PHE A 121 5.33 5.85 -7.66
N TYR A 122 5.12 4.59 -7.26
CA TYR A 122 6.22 3.67 -6.99
C TYR A 122 7.03 3.32 -8.25
N ALA A 123 6.38 3.14 -9.40
CA ALA A 123 7.04 2.89 -10.67
C ALA A 123 7.88 4.11 -11.11
N LEU A 124 7.33 5.33 -10.99
CA LEU A 124 8.05 6.57 -11.30
C LEU A 124 9.24 6.80 -10.36
N ALA A 125 9.11 6.46 -9.07
CA ALA A 125 10.22 6.49 -8.13
C ALA A 125 11.35 5.51 -8.54
N GLY A 126 10.97 4.30 -8.97
CA GLY A 126 11.90 3.29 -9.49
C GLY A 126 12.59 3.74 -10.78
N LEU A 127 11.84 4.27 -11.75
CA LEU A 127 12.37 4.76 -13.03
C LEU A 127 13.29 5.98 -12.84
N LYS A 128 13.03 6.83 -11.85
CA LYS A 128 13.90 7.95 -11.49
C LYS A 128 15.13 7.55 -10.67
N GLY A 129 15.31 6.26 -10.38
CA GLY A 129 16.41 5.77 -9.55
C GLY A 129 16.42 6.35 -8.14
N GLN A 130 15.27 6.82 -7.64
CA GLN A 130 15.17 7.35 -6.29
C GLN A 130 15.29 6.19 -5.30
N ALA A 131 16.22 6.28 -4.35
CA ALA A 131 16.28 5.33 -3.25
C ALA A 131 14.96 5.40 -2.46
N PHE A 132 14.44 4.24 -2.04
CA PHE A 132 13.25 4.18 -1.19
C PHE A 132 13.50 5.01 0.07
N GLN A 133 12.70 6.07 0.26
CA GLN A 133 12.74 6.89 1.46
C GLN A 133 11.37 6.81 2.11
N GLY A 134 11.31 6.07 3.21
CA GLY A 134 10.14 6.07 4.07
C GLY A 134 10.00 7.40 4.81
N SER A 135 8.78 7.90 4.94
CA SER A 135 8.42 9.02 5.79
C SER A 135 8.88 8.77 7.23
N LYS A 136 9.44 9.82 7.86
CA LYS A 136 9.98 9.76 9.21
C LYS A 136 8.89 9.55 10.25
N THR A 137 7.67 10.02 9.97
CA THR A 137 6.51 9.83 10.84
C THR A 137 6.00 8.38 10.83
N LEU A 138 6.32 7.61 9.79
CA LEU A 138 5.94 6.20 9.62
C LEU A 138 7.10 5.23 9.95
N GLY A 139 8.21 5.75 10.49
CA GLY A 139 9.35 4.96 11.00
C GLY A 139 10.64 5.03 10.15
N GLY A 140 10.69 5.88 9.13
CA GLY A 140 11.75 5.88 8.11
C GLY A 140 13.17 6.30 8.52
N GLN A 141 13.39 6.93 9.69
CA GLN A 141 14.73 7.42 10.08
C GLN A 141 15.36 6.86 11.36
N GLY A 142 14.71 5.94 12.07
CA GLY A 142 15.29 5.33 13.28
C GLY A 142 15.32 3.81 13.30
N VAL A 143 14.65 3.16 12.34
CA VAL A 143 14.55 1.69 12.29
C VAL A 143 15.41 1.11 11.16
N ALA A 144 15.61 1.84 10.06
CA ALA A 144 16.42 1.37 8.92
C ALA A 144 17.94 1.48 9.13
N GLN A 145 18.44 2.32 10.05
CA GLN A 145 19.89 2.46 10.34
C GLN A 145 20.39 1.69 11.56
N MET A 146 19.54 0.97 12.28
CA MET A 146 19.97 0.06 13.37
C MET A 146 19.84 -1.42 13.01
N ILE A 147 19.64 -1.72 11.72
CA ILE A 147 19.80 -3.07 11.16
C ILE A 147 21.20 -3.12 10.53
N ILE A 148 22.22 -2.97 11.37
CA ILE A 148 23.60 -3.38 11.09
C ILE A 148 23.93 -4.43 12.14
#